data_AF-F4I7A3-F1
#
_entry.id   AF-F4I7A3-F1
#
_cell.length_a   1.000
_cell.length_b   1.000
_cell.length_c   1.000
_cell.angle_alpha   90.00
_cell.angle_beta   90.00
_cell.angle_gamma   90.00
#
_symmetry.space_group_name_H-M   'P 1'
#
loop_
_entity.id
_entity.type
_entity.pdbx_description
1 polymer ?
#
loop_
_entity_poly.entity_id
_entity_poly.type
_entity_poly.pdbx_seq_one_letter_code
_entity_poly.pdbx_strand_id
1 'polypeptide(L)'
;MDLRFNLVTLGTISWSMRRVLANQKPNLFFTLVIATQLVEDSMLKLDRICRDANVKLVLVRSYGLAGFVRISVKEHPIIDSKPDHFLDDLRLNNPWPELKSFVETIDLNVSEPAAAHKHIPYVVILVKMAEEWAQSHSGNLPSTREEKKEFKDLVKSKMVSTDEDNYKEAIEAAFKVFAPRGISSEVQKLINDSCAEVNSNSSAFWVMVAALKEFVLNEGGGEAPLEGSIPDMTSSTEHYINLQKIYLAKAEADFLVIEERVKNILKKIGRDPSSIPKPTIKSFCKNARKLKLCRYRMVEDEFRNPSVTEIQKYLADEDYSGAMGFYILLRAADRFAANYNKFPGQFDGGMDEDISRLKTTALSLLTDLGCNGSVLPDDLIHEMCRFGASEIHVVSAFVGGIASQEVIKLVTKQFVPMLGTYIFNGIDHKSQLLKL
;
A
#
# COMPACT_ATOMS: atom_id res chain seq x y z
N MET A 1 45.33 -12.05 5.98
CA MET A 1 44.26 -12.71 6.76
C MET A 1 43.00 -12.59 5.92
N ASP A 2 42.64 -13.69 5.26
CA ASP A 2 41.60 -13.76 4.24
C ASP A 2 40.21 -13.42 4.79
N LEU A 3 39.57 -12.40 4.22
CA LEU A 3 38.14 -12.14 4.34
C LEU A 3 37.45 -12.75 3.11
N ARG A 4 37.12 -14.04 3.18
CA ARG A 4 36.20 -14.66 2.22
C ARG A 4 34.79 -14.14 2.49
N PHE A 5 34.37 -13.13 1.75
CA PHE A 5 32.96 -12.87 1.52
C PHE A 5 32.38 -14.07 0.78
N ASN A 6 31.48 -14.80 1.45
CA ASN A 6 30.63 -15.77 0.77
C ASN A 6 29.72 -15.02 -0.20
N LEU A 7 30.11 -14.93 -1.47
CA LEU A 7 29.19 -14.66 -2.56
C LEU A 7 28.14 -15.78 -2.55
N VAL A 8 26.93 -15.47 -2.09
CA VAL A 8 25.76 -16.27 -2.46
C VAL A 8 25.57 -16.04 -3.95
N THR A 9 26.02 -17.00 -4.76
CA THR A 9 25.68 -17.04 -6.18
C THR A 9 24.16 -17.07 -6.31
N LEU A 10 23.57 -15.99 -6.81
CA LEU A 10 22.23 -15.98 -7.41
C LEU A 10 22.28 -16.94 -8.60
N GLY A 11 22.07 -18.23 -8.34
CA GLY A 11 21.98 -19.23 -9.38
C GLY A 11 20.68 -19.03 -10.15
N THR A 12 20.76 -18.64 -11.41
CA THR A 12 19.64 -18.75 -12.34
C THR A 12 19.39 -20.24 -12.59
N ILE A 13 18.49 -20.85 -11.82
CA ILE A 13 18.05 -22.21 -12.10
C ILE A 13 17.02 -22.13 -13.23
N SER A 14 17.44 -22.52 -14.43
CA SER A 14 16.52 -22.67 -15.57
C SER A 14 15.66 -23.92 -15.35
N TRP A 15 14.39 -23.72 -15.04
CA TRP A 15 13.41 -24.80 -15.04
C TRP A 15 12.72 -24.87 -16.40
N SER A 16 12.59 -26.07 -16.96
CA SER A 16 11.65 -26.25 -18.07
C SER A 16 10.24 -26.01 -17.56
N MET A 17 9.57 -24.97 -18.06
CA MET A 17 8.20 -24.62 -17.70
C MET A 17 7.25 -25.82 -17.86
N ARG A 18 7.46 -26.65 -18.90
CA ARG A 18 6.70 -27.89 -19.09
C ARG A 18 6.81 -28.85 -17.90
N ARG A 19 7.99 -28.96 -17.27
CA ARG A 19 8.18 -29.81 -16.09
C ARG A 19 7.57 -29.21 -14.82
N VAL A 20 7.65 -27.88 -14.66
CA VAL A 20 7.02 -27.18 -13.53
C VAL A 20 5.49 -27.34 -13.60
N LEU A 21 4.91 -27.15 -14.78
CA LEU A 21 3.47 -27.29 -15.02
C LEU A 21 2.98 -28.75 -14.98
N ALA A 22 3.85 -29.73 -15.24
CA ALA A 22 3.50 -31.15 -15.18
C ALA A 22 3.58 -31.73 -13.76
N ASN A 23 4.35 -31.12 -12.86
CA ASN A 23 4.45 -31.55 -11.47
C ASN A 23 3.35 -30.90 -10.64
N GLN A 24 2.58 -31.70 -9.89
CA GLN A 24 1.52 -31.19 -9.01
C GLN A 24 2.06 -30.46 -7.76
N LYS A 25 3.33 -30.70 -7.38
CA LYS A 25 4.01 -30.03 -6.26
C LYS A 25 5.51 -29.83 -6.54
N PRO A 26 5.91 -28.89 -7.40
CA PRO A 26 7.31 -28.53 -7.52
C PRO A 26 7.79 -27.93 -6.19
N ASN A 27 8.96 -28.37 -5.70
CA ASN A 27 9.63 -27.69 -4.58
C ASN A 27 10.14 -26.34 -5.06
N LEU A 28 9.28 -25.33 -5.04
CA LEU A 28 9.65 -23.96 -5.34
C LEU A 28 10.41 -23.39 -4.14
N PHE A 29 11.73 -23.24 -4.29
CA PHE A 29 12.60 -22.62 -3.27
C PHE A 29 12.69 -21.09 -3.39
N PHE A 30 11.80 -20.47 -4.17
CA PHE A 30 11.87 -19.04 -4.49
C PHE A 30 10.94 -18.21 -3.60
N THR A 31 11.39 -17.03 -3.20
CA THR A 31 10.54 -16.04 -2.49
C THR A 31 9.44 -15.48 -3.39
N LEU A 32 9.73 -15.38 -4.69
CA LEU A 32 8.88 -14.81 -5.73
C LEU A 32 9.25 -15.41 -7.09
N VAL A 33 8.26 -15.61 -7.95
CA VAL A 33 8.40 -16.02 -9.35
C VAL A 33 7.90 -14.89 -10.25
N ILE A 34 8.70 -14.53 -11.26
CA ILE A 34 8.29 -13.66 -12.36
C ILE A 34 8.10 -14.54 -13.57
N ALA A 35 6.92 -14.51 -14.18
CA ALA A 35 6.60 -15.30 -15.34
C ALA A 35 6.18 -14.40 -16.51
N THR A 36 6.90 -14.51 -17.62
CA THR A 36 6.73 -13.67 -18.81
C THR A 36 6.09 -14.45 -19.94
N GLN A 37 5.34 -13.76 -20.82
CA GLN A 37 4.81 -14.30 -22.08
C GLN A 37 4.03 -15.62 -21.96
N LEU A 38 3.37 -15.86 -20.83
CA LEU A 38 2.52 -17.03 -20.65
C LEU A 38 1.15 -16.85 -21.30
N VAL A 39 0.56 -17.96 -21.74
CA VAL A 39 -0.86 -18.04 -22.14
C VAL A 39 -1.75 -18.42 -20.96
N GLU A 40 -3.05 -18.13 -21.07
CA GLU A 40 -4.07 -18.30 -20.02
C GLU A 40 -3.93 -19.60 -19.21
N ASP A 41 -3.92 -20.77 -19.87
CA ASP A 41 -3.83 -22.08 -19.20
C ASP A 41 -2.56 -22.25 -18.35
N SER A 42 -1.45 -21.68 -18.80
CA SER A 42 -0.18 -21.74 -18.07
C SER A 42 -0.17 -20.77 -16.89
N MET A 43 -0.77 -19.58 -17.06
CA MET A 43 -0.95 -18.62 -15.96
C MET A 43 -1.78 -19.22 -14.82
N LEU A 44 -2.92 -19.85 -15.16
CA LEU A 44 -3.81 -20.46 -14.18
C LEU A 44 -3.13 -21.59 -13.40
N LYS A 45 -2.42 -22.48 -14.10
CA LYS A 45 -1.68 -23.58 -13.46
C LYS A 45 -0.58 -23.04 -12.56
N LEU A 46 0.20 -22.06 -13.02
CA LEU A 46 1.29 -21.49 -12.24
C LEU A 46 0.77 -20.72 -11.02
N ASP A 47 -0.34 -19.98 -11.13
CA ASP A 47 -0.96 -19.29 -10.01
C ASP A 47 -1.32 -20.26 -8.88
N ARG A 48 -2.02 -21.36 -9.21
CA ARG A 48 -2.37 -22.39 -8.21
C ARG A 48 -1.13 -22.98 -7.54
N ILE A 49 -0.13 -23.37 -8.33
CA ILE A 49 1.13 -23.93 -7.81
C ILE A 49 1.83 -22.95 -6.86
N CYS A 50 1.96 -21.68 -7.27
CA CYS A 50 2.61 -20.65 -6.46
C CYS A 50 1.83 -20.38 -5.16
N ARG A 51 0.50 -20.31 -5.22
CA ARG A 51 -0.34 -20.08 -4.04
C ARG A 51 -0.27 -21.22 -3.04
N ASP A 52 -0.32 -22.47 -3.51
CA ASP A 52 -0.20 -23.66 -2.65
C ASP A 52 1.17 -23.72 -1.96
N ALA A 53 2.23 -23.27 -2.66
CA ALA A 53 3.58 -23.15 -2.12
C ALA A 53 3.84 -21.86 -1.32
N ASN A 54 2.85 -20.96 -1.20
CA ASN A 54 2.99 -19.62 -0.60
C ASN A 54 4.13 -18.78 -1.23
N VAL A 55 4.34 -18.96 -2.53
CA VAL A 55 5.29 -18.21 -3.37
C VAL A 55 4.56 -17.07 -4.06
N LYS A 56 5.16 -15.88 -4.06
CA LYS A 56 4.58 -14.72 -4.74
C LYS A 56 4.72 -14.88 -6.25
N LEU A 57 3.71 -14.51 -7.02
CA LEU A 57 3.78 -14.57 -8.48
C LEU A 57 3.55 -13.18 -9.08
N VAL A 58 4.36 -12.81 -10.06
CA VAL A 58 4.12 -11.65 -10.93
C VAL A 58 4.09 -12.14 -12.37
N LEU A 59 2.92 -12.01 -13.00
CA LEU A 59 2.70 -12.33 -14.40
C LEU A 59 2.94 -11.06 -15.22
N VAL A 60 3.73 -11.18 -16.29
CA VAL A 60 4.11 -10.06 -17.14
C VAL A 60 3.93 -10.45 -18.60
N ARG A 61 3.34 -9.58 -19.41
CA ARG A 61 3.24 -9.82 -20.85
C ARG A 61 3.34 -8.54 -21.65
N SER A 62 4.08 -8.60 -22.76
CA SER A 62 4.04 -7.62 -23.85
C SER A 62 3.41 -8.27 -25.08
N TYR A 63 2.51 -7.55 -25.73
CA TYR A 63 1.83 -7.98 -26.96
C TYR A 63 1.62 -6.77 -27.87
N GLY A 64 2.48 -6.60 -28.87
CA GLY A 64 2.58 -5.37 -29.67
C GLY A 64 2.78 -4.15 -28.77
N LEU A 65 1.86 -3.19 -28.86
CA LEU A 65 1.86 -1.99 -28.01
C LEU A 65 1.08 -2.16 -26.70
N ALA A 66 0.55 -3.34 -26.39
CA ALA A 66 -0.11 -3.62 -25.11
C ALA A 66 0.88 -4.21 -24.09
N GLY A 67 0.79 -3.73 -22.84
CA GLY A 67 1.52 -4.26 -21.69
C GLY A 67 0.57 -4.78 -20.61
N PHE A 68 0.96 -5.84 -19.93
CA PHE A 68 0.17 -6.50 -18.89
C PHE A 68 1.07 -6.84 -17.70
N VAL A 69 0.67 -6.44 -16.49
CA VAL A 69 1.29 -6.86 -15.23
C VAL A 69 0.21 -7.27 -14.25
N ARG A 70 0.32 -8.49 -13.69
CA ARG A 70 -0.61 -9.00 -12.70
C ARG A 70 0.13 -9.67 -11.54
N ILE A 71 -0.04 -9.10 -10.34
CA ILE A 71 0.52 -9.64 -9.10
C ILE A 71 -0.45 -10.66 -8.53
N SER A 72 -0.04 -11.91 -8.32
CA SER A 72 -0.85 -12.91 -7.64
C SER A 72 -0.20 -13.38 -6.34
N VAL A 73 -0.78 -12.95 -5.22
CA VAL A 73 -0.35 -13.29 -3.86
C VAL A 73 -1.58 -13.48 -2.99
N LYS A 74 -1.64 -14.50 -2.13
CA LYS A 74 -2.80 -14.71 -1.25
C LYS A 74 -3.02 -13.50 -0.33
N GLU A 75 -1.97 -13.14 0.39
CA GLU A 75 -1.98 -12.04 1.34
C GLU A 75 -0.59 -11.42 1.43
N HIS A 76 -0.52 -10.10 1.43
CA HIS A 76 0.72 -9.33 1.53
C HIS A 76 0.59 -8.26 2.62
N PRO A 77 1.04 -8.55 3.85
CA PRO A 77 1.07 -7.57 4.92
C PRO A 77 2.23 -6.59 4.75
N ILE A 78 1.97 -5.31 4.97
CA ILE A 78 2.90 -4.20 4.80
C ILE A 78 2.98 -3.46 6.14
N ILE A 79 4.20 -3.33 6.67
CA ILE A 79 4.46 -2.58 7.90
C ILE A 79 4.76 -1.12 7.56
N ASP A 80 5.68 -0.88 6.63
CA ASP A 80 6.08 0.47 6.21
C ASP A 80 5.52 0.79 4.81
N SER A 81 4.29 1.29 4.76
CA SER A 81 3.60 1.60 3.51
C SER A 81 4.06 2.88 2.82
N LYS A 82 4.91 3.70 3.49
CA LYS A 82 5.45 4.97 2.97
C LYS A 82 4.41 5.83 2.23
N PRO A 83 3.31 6.23 2.91
CA PRO A 83 2.29 7.09 2.32
C PRO A 83 2.88 8.45 1.91
N ASP A 84 2.52 8.94 0.72
CA ASP A 84 3.01 10.23 0.18
C ASP A 84 2.61 11.42 1.05
N HIS A 85 1.42 11.35 1.65
CA HIS A 85 0.91 12.35 2.58
C HIS A 85 0.56 11.65 3.89
N PHE A 86 1.33 11.96 4.94
CA PHE A 86 1.11 11.43 6.28
C PHE A 86 1.23 12.54 7.30
N LEU A 87 0.32 12.55 8.27
CA LEU A 87 0.37 13.49 9.37
C LEU A 87 1.32 12.97 10.43
N ASP A 88 2.26 13.82 10.83
CA ASP A 88 3.13 13.54 11.98
C ASP A 88 2.27 13.20 13.21
N ASP A 89 2.65 12.15 13.94
CA ASP A 89 1.92 11.70 15.14
C ASP A 89 2.27 12.58 16.35
N LEU A 90 1.90 13.86 16.29
CA LEU A 90 2.17 14.87 17.33
C LEU A 90 1.18 14.84 18.50
N ARG A 91 0.07 14.10 18.39
CA ARG A 91 -0.95 14.00 19.45
C ARG A 91 -1.43 15.35 20.00
N LEU A 92 -1.42 16.42 19.21
CA LEU A 92 -1.84 17.76 19.67
C LEU A 92 -3.32 17.78 20.08
N ASN A 93 -4.12 16.92 19.45
CA ASN A 93 -5.53 16.71 19.74
C ASN A 93 -5.77 15.86 21.00
N ASN A 94 -4.77 15.13 21.50
CA ASN A 94 -4.85 14.25 22.66
C ASN A 94 -3.48 14.07 23.34
N PRO A 95 -2.89 15.15 23.91
CA PRO A 95 -1.55 15.09 24.48
C PRO A 95 -1.56 14.24 25.76
N TRP A 96 -0.55 13.38 25.91
CA TRP A 96 -0.39 12.54 27.09
C TRP A 96 0.23 13.33 28.25
N PRO A 97 0.16 12.84 29.51
CA PRO A 97 0.50 13.62 30.70
C PRO A 97 1.89 14.28 30.63
N GLU A 98 2.91 13.56 30.20
CA GLU A 98 4.29 14.04 30.16
C GLU A 98 4.49 15.16 29.12
N LEU A 99 3.77 15.11 27.98
CA LEU A 99 3.77 16.21 27.02
C LEU A 99 3.09 17.45 27.59
N LYS A 100 1.96 17.28 28.28
CA LYS A 100 1.27 18.40 28.96
C LYS A 100 2.15 19.05 30.01
N SER A 101 2.77 18.25 30.89
CA SER A 101 3.65 18.76 31.93
C SER A 101 4.84 19.54 31.35
N PHE A 102 5.43 19.09 30.24
CA PHE A 102 6.48 19.87 29.56
C PHE A 102 5.95 21.20 29.03
N VAL A 103 4.80 21.19 28.36
CA VAL A 103 4.17 22.41 27.83
C VAL A 103 3.84 23.40 28.94
N GLU A 104 3.41 22.94 30.12
CA GLU A 104 3.14 23.78 31.29
C GLU A 104 4.39 24.52 31.78
N THR A 105 5.59 23.94 31.63
CA THR A 105 6.84 24.59 32.06
C THR A 105 7.25 25.81 31.23
N ILE A 106 6.70 25.97 30.03
CA ILE A 106 7.05 27.05 29.12
C ILE A 106 5.99 28.13 29.23
N ASP A 107 6.38 29.37 29.52
CA ASP A 107 5.48 30.52 29.45
C ASP A 107 5.44 31.06 28.00
N LEU A 108 4.25 31.44 27.53
CA LEU A 108 4.12 32.13 26.23
C LEU A 108 4.24 33.65 26.37
N ASN A 109 4.10 34.20 27.58
CA ASN A 109 4.19 35.65 27.82
C ASN A 109 5.62 36.10 28.15
N VAL A 110 6.64 35.34 27.71
CA VAL A 110 8.04 35.65 27.98
C VAL A 110 8.38 37.00 27.35
N SER A 111 8.62 37.97 28.22
CA SER A 111 8.88 39.35 27.80
C SER A 111 10.37 39.60 27.55
N GLU A 112 11.26 38.83 28.20
CA GLU A 112 12.71 38.97 28.10
C GLU A 112 13.43 37.62 28.26
N PRO A 113 14.46 37.31 27.46
CA PRO A 113 14.87 38.05 26.26
C PRO A 113 13.83 37.87 25.14
N ALA A 114 13.55 38.91 24.36
CA ALA A 114 12.57 38.87 23.26
C ALA A 114 12.80 37.71 22.25
N ALA A 115 14.04 37.24 22.10
CA ALA A 115 14.38 36.09 21.28
C ALA A 115 13.80 34.76 21.79
N ALA A 116 13.54 34.63 23.11
CA ALA A 116 13.02 33.40 23.69
C ALA A 116 11.64 33.04 23.13
N HIS A 117 10.77 34.03 22.89
CA HIS A 117 9.44 33.82 22.32
C HIS A 117 9.48 33.27 20.88
N LYS A 118 10.45 33.72 20.07
CA LYS A 118 10.69 33.25 18.69
C LYS A 118 11.23 31.83 18.58
N HIS A 119 11.72 31.28 19.69
CA HIS A 119 12.33 29.96 19.78
C HIS A 119 11.44 28.93 20.53
N ILE A 120 10.18 29.27 20.79
CA ILE A 120 9.19 28.33 21.32
C ILE A 120 8.71 27.42 20.18
N PRO A 121 8.84 26.09 20.30
CA PRO A 121 8.40 25.18 19.24
C PRO A 121 6.89 25.26 19.01
N TYR A 122 6.44 25.18 17.76
CA TYR A 122 5.02 25.32 17.42
C TYR A 122 4.12 24.30 18.14
N VAL A 123 4.65 23.11 18.49
CA VAL A 123 3.94 22.09 19.27
C VAL A 123 3.48 22.65 20.62
N VAL A 124 4.34 23.40 21.30
CA VAL A 124 4.04 24.01 22.60
C VAL A 124 2.97 25.09 22.44
N ILE A 125 3.12 25.94 21.41
CA ILE A 125 2.14 26.98 21.06
C ILE A 125 0.77 26.35 20.83
N LEU A 126 0.69 25.33 19.97
CA LEU A 126 -0.57 24.71 19.59
C LEU A 126 -1.25 23.97 20.74
N VAL A 127 -0.51 23.29 21.62
CA VAL A 127 -1.10 22.63 22.80
C VAL A 127 -1.71 23.67 23.74
N LYS A 128 -1.00 24.76 24.05
CA LYS A 128 -1.54 25.84 24.90
C LYS A 128 -2.74 26.53 24.29
N MET A 129 -2.69 26.83 22.99
CA MET A 129 -3.81 27.44 22.29
C MET A 129 -5.02 26.51 22.24
N ALA A 130 -4.81 25.21 22.09
CA ALA A 130 -5.88 24.21 22.16
C ALA A 130 -6.53 24.16 23.57
N GLU A 131 -5.74 24.31 24.63
CA GLU A 131 -6.23 24.37 26.00
C GLU A 131 -7.02 25.67 26.28
N GLU A 132 -6.51 26.83 25.84
CA GLU A 132 -7.20 28.12 25.94
C GLU A 132 -8.53 28.10 25.16
N TRP A 133 -8.52 27.51 23.97
CA TRP A 133 -9.72 27.29 23.17
C TRP A 133 -10.73 26.40 23.91
N ALA A 134 -10.28 25.26 24.42
CA ALA A 134 -11.15 24.30 25.11
C ALA A 134 -11.80 24.90 26.37
N GLN A 135 -11.11 25.78 27.09
CA GLN A 135 -11.68 26.48 28.26
C GLN A 135 -12.89 27.36 27.90
N SER A 136 -12.87 27.98 26.71
CA SER A 136 -13.97 28.81 26.22
C SER A 136 -15.06 28.03 25.46
N HIS A 137 -14.80 26.77 25.10
CA HIS A 137 -15.67 25.94 24.24
C HIS A 137 -16.11 24.62 24.89
N SER A 138 -16.30 24.62 26.21
CA SER A 138 -16.80 23.45 26.97
C SER A 138 -15.94 22.18 26.79
N GLY A 139 -14.62 22.34 26.68
CA GLY A 139 -13.67 21.25 26.50
C GLY A 139 -13.51 20.75 25.06
N ASN A 140 -14.22 21.33 24.10
CA ASN A 140 -14.17 20.89 22.70
C ASN A 140 -13.06 21.56 21.91
N LEU A 141 -12.51 20.83 20.94
CA LEU A 141 -11.55 21.35 19.96
C LEU A 141 -12.30 21.91 18.73
N PRO A 142 -11.65 22.78 17.93
CA PRO A 142 -12.27 23.34 16.73
C PRO A 142 -12.75 22.24 15.77
N SER A 143 -13.98 22.35 15.29
CA SER A 143 -14.63 21.32 14.47
C SER A 143 -15.21 21.88 13.17
N THR A 144 -15.87 23.04 13.23
CA THR A 144 -16.47 23.71 12.08
C THR A 144 -15.44 24.50 11.28
N ARG A 145 -15.79 24.93 10.06
CA ARG A 145 -14.87 25.73 9.23
C ARG A 145 -14.60 27.09 9.89
N GLU A 146 -15.62 27.64 10.51
CA GLU A 146 -15.62 28.91 11.24
C GLU A 146 -14.72 28.80 12.47
N GLU A 147 -14.94 27.79 13.32
CA GLU A 147 -14.11 27.53 14.52
C GLU A 147 -12.64 27.29 14.14
N LYS A 148 -12.37 26.56 13.05
CA LYS A 148 -10.99 26.32 12.57
C LYS A 148 -10.30 27.61 12.13
N LYS A 149 -11.07 28.56 11.57
CA LYS A 149 -10.55 29.88 11.20
C LYS A 149 -10.30 30.71 12.45
N GLU A 150 -11.26 30.76 13.37
CA GLU A 150 -11.15 31.47 14.65
C GLU A 150 -9.98 30.96 15.49
N PHE A 151 -9.73 29.65 15.51
CA PHE A 151 -8.56 29.08 16.18
C PHE A 151 -7.24 29.57 15.57
N LYS A 152 -7.15 29.66 14.24
CA LYS A 152 -5.97 30.21 13.57
C LYS A 152 -5.79 31.70 13.87
N ASP A 153 -6.89 32.44 13.93
CA ASP A 153 -6.87 33.86 14.31
C ASP A 153 -6.46 34.04 15.79
N LEU A 154 -6.87 33.13 16.69
CA LEU A 154 -6.41 33.06 18.08
C LEU A 154 -4.90 32.84 18.16
N VAL A 155 -4.36 31.83 17.46
CA VAL A 155 -2.91 31.59 17.42
C VAL A 155 -2.16 32.82 16.90
N LYS A 156 -2.68 33.45 15.83
CA LYS A 156 -2.11 34.66 15.24
C LYS A 156 -2.15 35.86 16.20
N SER A 157 -3.17 35.96 17.05
CA SER A 157 -3.29 37.07 18.02
C SER A 157 -2.23 37.07 19.11
N LYS A 158 -1.59 35.92 19.37
CA LYS A 158 -0.49 35.78 20.34
C LYS A 158 0.89 36.09 19.75
N MET A 159 0.96 36.31 18.44
CA MET A 159 2.18 36.71 17.75
C MET A 159 2.53 38.16 18.14
N VAL A 160 3.77 38.39 18.59
CA VAL A 160 4.26 39.70 19.06
C VAL A 160 4.84 40.51 17.91
N SER A 161 5.48 39.85 16.94
CA SER A 161 6.09 40.51 15.78
C SER A 161 5.83 39.75 14.48
N THR A 162 5.96 40.40 13.33
CA THR A 162 5.66 39.80 12.02
C THR A 162 6.71 38.79 11.53
N ASP A 163 7.86 38.76 12.18
CA ASP A 163 9.02 37.91 11.86
C ASP A 163 9.15 36.68 12.78
N GLU A 164 8.02 36.16 13.27
CA GLU A 164 7.96 34.97 14.13
C GLU A 164 7.63 33.71 13.33
N ASP A 165 8.66 33.05 12.81
CA ASP A 165 8.49 31.87 11.95
C ASP A 165 7.88 30.68 12.70
N ASN A 166 8.13 30.53 14.00
CA ASN A 166 7.48 29.52 14.84
C ASN A 166 5.94 29.69 14.92
N TYR A 167 5.43 30.92 14.96
CA TYR A 167 3.99 31.19 14.92
C TYR A 167 3.40 31.01 13.52
N LYS A 168 4.15 31.35 12.46
CA LYS A 168 3.73 31.03 11.09
C LYS A 168 3.61 29.52 10.89
N GLU A 169 4.60 28.76 11.34
CA GLU A 169 4.57 27.29 11.38
C GLU A 169 3.38 26.78 12.20
N ALA A 170 3.10 27.37 13.36
CA ALA A 170 1.94 27.01 14.18
C ALA A 170 0.60 27.19 13.44
N ILE A 171 0.42 28.33 12.76
CA ILE A 171 -0.81 28.62 11.99
C ILE A 171 -0.97 27.64 10.82
N GLU A 172 0.13 27.31 10.14
CA GLU A 172 0.16 26.31 9.06
C GLU A 172 -0.14 24.90 9.59
N ALA A 173 0.41 24.53 10.75
CA ALA A 173 0.24 23.24 11.40
C ALA A 173 -1.02 23.13 12.27
N ALA A 174 -1.79 24.20 12.45
CA ALA A 174 -2.96 24.24 13.34
C ALA A 174 -3.98 23.14 13.05
N PHE A 175 -4.06 22.67 11.80
CA PHE A 175 -4.94 21.57 11.42
C PHE A 175 -4.63 20.24 12.10
N LYS A 176 -3.40 20.06 12.61
CA LYS A 176 -3.02 18.90 13.41
C LYS A 176 -3.73 18.86 14.77
N VAL A 177 -4.20 20.00 15.30
CA VAL A 177 -4.96 20.09 16.55
C VAL A 177 -6.37 19.52 16.42
N PHE A 178 -6.99 19.67 15.25
CA PHE A 178 -8.35 19.20 14.99
C PHE A 178 -8.40 18.01 14.04
N ALA A 179 -7.28 17.31 13.88
CA ALA A 179 -7.24 16.03 13.20
C ALA A 179 -8.10 14.99 13.96
N PRO A 180 -8.77 14.06 13.26
CA PRO A 180 -9.52 12.99 13.91
C PRO A 180 -8.65 12.20 14.90
N ARG A 181 -9.21 11.92 16.09
CA ARG A 181 -8.57 11.06 17.10
C ARG A 181 -8.66 9.59 16.70
N GLY A 182 -7.77 8.78 17.27
CA GLY A 182 -7.76 7.33 17.13
C GLY A 182 -7.03 6.84 15.88
N ILE A 183 -7.37 5.62 15.49
CA ILE A 183 -6.77 4.91 14.35
C ILE A 183 -7.58 5.10 13.06
N SER A 184 -6.91 5.00 11.91
CA SER A 184 -7.55 5.12 10.60
C SER A 184 -8.53 3.96 10.32
N SER A 185 -9.43 4.17 9.37
CA SER A 185 -10.40 3.14 8.95
C SER A 185 -9.73 1.83 8.51
N GLU A 186 -8.54 1.93 7.93
CA GLU A 186 -7.76 0.79 7.46
C GLU A 186 -7.12 0.00 8.60
N VAL A 187 -6.56 0.69 9.60
CA VAL A 187 -6.05 0.01 10.80
C VAL A 187 -7.21 -0.58 11.61
N GLN A 188 -8.35 0.11 11.67
CA GLN A 188 -9.57 -0.41 12.30
C GLN A 188 -10.06 -1.69 11.60
N LYS A 189 -10.07 -1.74 10.26
CA LYS A 189 -10.38 -2.97 9.50
C LYS A 189 -9.38 -4.08 9.81
N LEU A 190 -8.10 -3.74 9.95
CA LEU A 190 -7.04 -4.71 10.22
C LEU A 190 -7.17 -5.38 11.60
N ILE A 191 -7.39 -4.60 12.67
CA ILE A 191 -7.53 -5.16 14.02
C ILE A 191 -8.84 -5.93 14.22
N ASN A 192 -9.84 -5.69 13.36
CA ASN A 192 -11.11 -6.42 13.37
C ASN A 192 -11.18 -7.53 12.32
N ASP A 193 -10.09 -7.77 11.59
CA ASP A 193 -10.02 -8.88 10.65
C ASP A 193 -10.04 -10.21 11.40
N SER A 194 -10.70 -11.21 10.84
CA SER A 194 -10.73 -12.57 11.38
C SER A 194 -9.34 -13.16 11.63
N CYS A 195 -8.32 -12.79 10.84
CA CYS A 195 -6.95 -13.26 11.04
C CYS A 195 -6.27 -12.69 12.29
N ALA A 196 -6.83 -11.67 12.93
CA ALA A 196 -6.40 -11.19 14.24
C ALA A 196 -6.83 -12.13 15.39
N GLU A 197 -7.73 -13.08 15.14
CA GLU A 197 -7.98 -14.21 16.05
C GLU A 197 -6.92 -15.28 15.84
N VAL A 198 -5.81 -15.11 16.57
CA VAL A 198 -4.59 -15.88 16.32
C VAL A 198 -4.60 -17.28 16.93
N ASN A 199 -3.90 -18.19 16.26
CA ASN A 199 -3.63 -19.55 16.70
C ASN A 199 -2.17 -19.92 16.42
N SER A 200 -1.77 -21.17 16.68
CA SER A 200 -0.38 -21.64 16.54
C SER A 200 0.21 -21.46 15.13
N ASN A 201 -0.63 -21.37 14.09
CA ASN A 201 -0.21 -21.23 12.69
C ASN A 201 -0.23 -19.77 12.20
N SER A 202 -0.64 -18.80 13.02
CA SER A 202 -0.72 -17.39 12.63
C SER A 202 0.65 -16.79 12.32
N SER A 203 0.70 -15.88 11.36
CA SER A 203 1.93 -15.17 11.00
C SER A 203 2.35 -14.21 12.11
N ALA A 204 3.65 -13.86 12.16
CA ALA A 204 4.15 -12.86 13.10
C ALA A 204 3.42 -11.51 12.98
N PHE A 205 3.03 -11.12 11.76
CA PHE A 205 2.25 -9.91 11.51
C PHE A 205 0.91 -9.96 12.23
N TRP A 206 0.15 -11.05 12.10
CA TRP A 206 -1.16 -11.18 12.74
C TRP A 206 -1.07 -11.25 14.27
N VAL A 207 -0.02 -11.85 14.82
CA VAL A 207 0.26 -11.80 16.27
C VAL A 207 0.49 -10.36 16.73
N MET A 208 1.26 -9.56 15.99
CA MET A 208 1.46 -8.15 16.32
C MET A 208 0.18 -7.31 16.14
N VAL A 209 -0.67 -7.62 15.15
CA VAL A 209 -2.00 -6.99 14.98
C VAL A 209 -2.93 -7.33 16.15
N ALA A 210 -2.92 -8.57 16.63
CA ALA A 210 -3.67 -8.96 17.83
C ALA A 210 -3.19 -8.19 19.08
N ALA A 211 -1.87 -8.06 19.25
CA ALA A 211 -1.30 -7.24 20.32
C ALA A 211 -1.67 -5.75 20.18
N LEU A 212 -1.68 -5.22 18.96
CA LEU A 212 -2.13 -3.86 18.66
C LEU A 212 -3.61 -3.66 19.03
N LYS A 213 -4.47 -4.61 18.69
CA LYS A 213 -5.90 -4.57 19.06
C LYS A 213 -6.06 -4.45 20.57
N GLU A 214 -5.36 -5.27 21.33
CA GLU A 214 -5.41 -5.22 22.78
C GLU A 214 -4.84 -3.90 23.33
N PHE A 215 -3.73 -3.41 22.80
CA PHE A 215 -3.16 -2.12 23.20
C PHE A 215 -4.12 -0.96 22.96
N VAL A 216 -4.71 -0.88 21.76
CA VAL A 216 -5.66 0.19 21.39
C VAL A 216 -6.86 0.21 22.35
N LEU A 217 -7.34 -0.95 22.77
CA LEU A 217 -8.49 -1.07 23.70
C LEU A 217 -8.12 -0.77 25.16
N ASN A 218 -6.86 -0.89 25.54
CA ASN A 218 -6.39 -0.73 26.91
C ASN A 218 -5.47 0.50 27.03
N GLU A 219 -4.15 0.31 27.01
CA GLU A 219 -3.16 1.37 27.30
C GLU A 219 -3.18 2.52 26.27
N GLY A 220 -3.57 2.21 25.03
CA GLY A 220 -3.64 3.16 23.93
C GLY A 220 -4.83 4.11 24.00
N GLY A 221 -5.89 3.80 24.76
CA GLY A 221 -7.07 4.66 24.88
C GLY A 221 -7.72 5.00 23.54
N GLY A 222 -7.77 4.05 22.62
CA GLY A 222 -8.25 4.23 21.24
C GLY A 222 -7.17 4.60 20.21
N GLU A 223 -5.94 4.86 20.65
CA GLU A 223 -4.83 5.24 19.79
C GLU A 223 -3.84 4.08 19.54
N ALA A 224 -3.14 4.15 18.40
CA ALA A 224 -1.98 3.31 18.11
C ALA A 224 -0.78 3.68 19.01
N PRO A 225 0.24 2.81 19.16
CA PRO A 225 1.49 3.19 19.82
C PRO A 225 2.14 4.38 19.10
N LEU A 226 2.78 5.28 19.86
CA LEU A 226 3.37 6.50 19.32
C LEU A 226 4.55 6.19 18.38
N GLU A 227 4.64 6.90 17.25
CA GLU A 227 5.75 6.77 16.29
C GLU A 227 7.10 7.24 16.89
N GLY A 228 7.05 8.29 17.73
CA GLY A 228 8.20 8.82 18.46
C GLY A 228 9.08 9.81 17.70
N SER A 229 8.91 9.97 16.39
CA SER A 229 9.57 11.01 15.60
C SER A 229 8.75 12.29 15.56
N ILE A 230 9.43 13.44 15.58
CA ILE A 230 8.86 14.77 15.36
C ILE A 230 9.54 15.41 14.14
N PRO A 231 8.83 16.27 13.38
CA PRO A 231 9.42 16.99 12.25
C PRO A 231 10.42 18.05 12.73
N ASP A 232 11.17 18.62 11.80
CA ASP A 232 11.94 19.84 12.07
C ASP A 232 11.00 21.03 12.32
N MET A 233 11.44 21.99 13.13
CA MET A 233 10.66 23.18 13.46
C MET A 233 11.52 24.31 14.02
N THR A 234 11.04 25.54 13.86
CA THR A 234 11.68 26.72 14.44
C THR A 234 11.59 26.67 15.97
N SER A 235 12.73 26.45 16.63
CA SER A 235 12.84 26.33 18.08
C SER A 235 14.26 26.55 18.59
N SER A 236 14.44 26.69 19.90
CA SER A 236 15.75 26.56 20.53
C SER A 236 16.20 25.10 20.50
N THR A 237 17.51 24.88 20.41
CA THR A 237 18.10 23.54 20.46
C THR A 237 17.68 22.77 21.71
N GLU A 238 17.60 23.47 22.85
CA GLU A 238 17.19 22.87 24.13
C GLU A 238 15.73 22.42 24.11
N HIS A 239 14.80 23.29 23.71
CA HIS A 239 13.38 22.95 23.66
C HIS A 239 13.13 21.81 22.66
N TYR A 240 13.75 21.85 21.49
CA TYR A 240 13.63 20.80 20.48
C TYR A 240 14.12 19.45 21.00
N ILE A 241 15.31 19.39 21.61
CA ILE A 241 15.87 18.15 22.17
C ILE A 241 15.00 17.60 23.31
N ASN A 242 14.51 18.47 24.20
CA ASN A 242 13.64 18.04 25.30
C ASN A 242 12.31 17.49 24.78
N LEU A 243 11.70 18.16 23.81
CA LEU A 243 10.50 17.69 23.13
C LEU A 243 10.75 16.33 22.46
N GLN A 244 11.85 16.19 21.70
CA GLN A 244 12.20 14.93 21.05
C GLN A 244 12.36 13.79 22.07
N LYS A 245 13.02 14.02 23.21
CA LYS A 245 13.16 13.02 24.28
C LYS A 245 11.82 12.56 24.84
N ILE A 246 10.85 13.47 25.00
CA ILE A 246 9.50 13.15 25.50
C ILE A 246 8.77 12.21 24.53
N TYR A 247 8.82 12.49 23.23
CA TYR A 247 8.21 11.63 22.20
C TYR A 247 8.91 10.26 22.12
N LEU A 248 10.23 10.23 22.16
CA LEU A 248 11.00 8.97 22.15
C LEU A 248 10.72 8.12 23.39
N ALA A 249 10.62 8.73 24.57
CA ALA A 249 10.30 8.03 25.81
C ALA A 249 8.90 7.42 25.77
N LYS A 250 7.90 8.16 25.29
CA LYS A 250 6.53 7.65 25.12
C LYS A 250 6.48 6.51 24.10
N ALA A 251 7.15 6.64 22.96
CA ALA A 251 7.23 5.58 21.96
C ALA A 251 7.91 4.30 22.49
N GLU A 252 8.95 4.44 23.31
CA GLU A 252 9.59 3.31 23.98
C GLU A 252 8.66 2.65 25.00
N ALA A 253 7.94 3.43 25.80
CA ALA A 253 6.96 2.92 26.75
C ALA A 253 5.84 2.13 26.04
N ASP A 254 5.27 2.67 24.96
CA ASP A 254 4.25 1.99 24.16
C ASP A 254 4.79 0.71 23.50
N PHE A 255 6.04 0.74 23.02
CA PHE A 255 6.71 -0.43 22.49
C PHE A 255 6.83 -1.57 23.53
N LEU A 256 7.25 -1.27 24.75
CA LEU A 256 7.40 -2.27 25.81
C LEU A 256 6.06 -2.95 26.15
N VAL A 257 4.96 -2.19 26.15
CA VAL A 257 3.61 -2.75 26.35
C VAL A 257 3.26 -3.70 25.20
N ILE A 258 3.45 -3.29 23.94
CA ILE A 258 3.18 -4.15 22.79
C ILE A 258 4.07 -5.40 22.82
N GLU A 259 5.35 -5.27 23.18
CA GLU A 259 6.28 -6.39 23.28
C GLU A 259 5.78 -7.44 24.28
N GLU A 260 5.33 -7.00 25.45
CA GLU A 260 4.77 -7.87 26.48
C GLU A 260 3.47 -8.55 26.01
N ARG A 261 2.59 -7.82 25.34
CA ARG A 261 1.37 -8.39 24.73
C ARG A 261 1.69 -9.46 23.69
N VAL A 262 2.66 -9.21 22.81
CA VAL A 262 3.14 -10.18 21.82
C VAL A 262 3.63 -11.46 22.51
N LYS A 263 4.45 -11.35 23.56
CA LYS A 263 4.96 -12.51 24.32
C LYS A 263 3.83 -13.31 24.97
N ASN A 264 2.86 -12.62 25.58
CA ASN A 264 1.72 -13.25 26.24
C ASN A 264 0.82 -13.97 25.23
N ILE A 265 0.56 -13.37 24.07
CA ILE A 265 -0.20 -13.99 22.99
C ILE A 265 0.54 -15.23 22.46
N LEU A 266 1.85 -15.14 22.19
CA LEU A 266 2.65 -16.28 21.73
C LEU A 266 2.59 -17.45 22.70
N LYS A 267 2.74 -17.17 24.00
CA LYS A 267 2.60 -18.19 25.07
C LYS A 267 1.21 -18.83 25.06
N LYS A 268 0.14 -18.04 24.92
CA LYS A 268 -1.25 -18.51 24.87
C LYS A 268 -1.52 -19.44 23.68
N ILE A 269 -0.92 -19.17 22.52
CA ILE A 269 -1.06 -20.00 21.31
C ILE A 269 -0.01 -21.11 21.21
N GLY A 270 0.75 -21.38 22.30
CA GLY A 270 1.71 -22.49 22.38
C GLY A 270 3.00 -22.29 21.57
N ARG A 271 3.39 -21.03 21.30
CA ARG A 271 4.64 -20.68 20.60
C ARG A 271 5.66 -20.09 21.57
N ASP A 272 6.93 -20.16 21.20
CA ASP A 272 8.01 -19.49 21.92
C ASP A 272 7.74 -17.97 22.00
N PRO A 273 7.68 -17.38 23.22
CA PRO A 273 7.53 -15.94 23.42
C PRO A 273 8.61 -15.08 22.74
N SER A 274 9.78 -15.67 22.44
CA SER A 274 10.89 -14.97 21.78
C SER A 274 10.92 -15.18 20.26
N SER A 275 9.93 -15.87 19.68
CA SER A 275 9.92 -16.21 18.25
C SER A 275 9.73 -15.01 17.30
N ILE A 276 9.31 -13.85 17.82
CA ILE A 276 9.24 -12.59 17.08
C ILE A 276 10.33 -11.65 17.64
N PRO A 277 11.34 -11.27 16.83
CA PRO A 277 12.44 -10.43 17.31
C PRO A 277 11.99 -9.03 17.76
N LYS A 278 12.60 -8.52 18.85
CA LYS A 278 12.38 -7.14 19.33
C LYS A 278 12.48 -6.06 18.25
N PRO A 279 13.48 -6.06 17.34
CA PRO A 279 13.56 -5.04 16.29
C PRO A 279 12.35 -5.05 15.34
N THR A 280 11.76 -6.23 15.10
CA THR A 280 10.54 -6.38 14.27
C THR A 280 9.34 -5.75 14.96
N ILE A 281 9.17 -5.99 16.26
CA ILE A 281 8.09 -5.40 17.06
C ILE A 281 8.26 -3.89 17.15
N LYS A 282 9.48 -3.39 17.37
CA LYS A 282 9.78 -1.95 17.42
C LYS A 282 9.49 -1.25 16.09
N SER A 283 9.88 -1.87 14.97
CA SER A 283 9.54 -1.39 13.63
C SER A 283 8.03 -1.40 13.36
N PHE A 284 7.31 -2.41 13.87
CA PHE A 284 5.86 -2.46 13.82
C PHE A 284 5.20 -1.30 14.59
N CYS A 285 5.62 -1.04 15.83
CA CYS A 285 5.08 0.07 16.63
C CYS A 285 5.29 1.42 15.94
N LYS A 286 6.51 1.68 15.43
CA LYS A 286 6.83 2.91 14.70
C LYS A 286 5.89 3.16 13.51
N ASN A 287 5.42 2.09 12.88
CA ASN A 287 4.58 2.16 11.68
C ASN A 287 3.14 1.70 11.92
N ALA A 288 2.67 1.62 13.17
CA ALA A 288 1.35 1.06 13.49
C ALA A 288 0.18 1.80 12.81
N ARG A 289 0.34 3.11 12.58
CA ARG A 289 -0.63 3.93 11.83
C ARG A 289 -0.53 3.78 10.31
N LYS A 290 0.55 3.18 9.80
CA LYS A 290 0.89 3.03 8.39
C LYS A 290 0.67 1.59 7.88
N LEU A 291 0.14 0.70 8.72
CA LEU A 291 -0.10 -0.68 8.35
C LEU A 291 -1.08 -0.78 7.18
N LYS A 292 -0.77 -1.65 6.23
CA LYS A 292 -1.66 -2.00 5.11
C LYS A 292 -1.66 -3.51 4.89
N LEU A 293 -2.76 -4.01 4.35
CA LEU A 293 -2.92 -5.41 3.99
C LEU A 293 -3.48 -5.50 2.57
N CYS A 294 -2.77 -6.22 1.71
CA CYS A 294 -3.19 -6.49 0.35
C CYS A 294 -3.61 -7.94 0.21
N ARG A 295 -4.84 -8.22 -0.24
CA ARG A 295 -5.34 -9.56 -0.58
C ARG A 295 -5.67 -9.60 -2.06
N TYR A 296 -5.08 -10.55 -2.79
CA TYR A 296 -5.26 -10.63 -4.23
C TYR A 296 -6.13 -11.83 -4.60
N ARG A 297 -7.12 -11.57 -5.46
CA ARG A 297 -7.93 -12.63 -6.09
C ARG A 297 -7.05 -13.58 -6.89
N MET A 298 -7.44 -14.86 -6.91
CA MET A 298 -6.84 -15.84 -7.81
C MET A 298 -7.06 -15.41 -9.26
N VAL A 299 -6.12 -15.74 -10.13
CA VAL A 299 -6.23 -15.46 -11.56
C VAL A 299 -7.42 -16.22 -12.14
N GLU A 300 -7.69 -17.42 -11.63
CA GLU A 300 -8.87 -18.21 -12.03
C GLU A 300 -10.20 -17.52 -11.70
N ASP A 301 -10.32 -16.93 -10.52
CA ASP A 301 -11.54 -16.22 -10.11
C ASP A 301 -11.75 -14.96 -10.97
N GLU A 302 -10.68 -14.25 -11.30
CA GLU A 302 -10.71 -13.12 -12.23
C GLU A 302 -11.14 -13.56 -13.64
N PHE A 303 -10.74 -14.75 -14.07
CA PHE A 303 -11.02 -15.23 -15.43
C PHE A 303 -12.40 -15.86 -15.59
N ARG A 304 -12.91 -16.50 -14.55
CA ARG A 304 -14.17 -17.27 -14.57
C ARG A 304 -15.32 -16.58 -13.86
N ASN A 305 -15.04 -15.81 -12.82
CA ASN A 305 -16.04 -15.17 -11.97
C ASN A 305 -15.75 -13.67 -11.74
N PRO A 306 -15.44 -12.87 -12.78
CA PRO A 306 -15.18 -11.44 -12.56
C PRO A 306 -16.44 -10.68 -12.16
N SER A 307 -16.24 -9.45 -11.65
CA SER A 307 -17.35 -8.53 -11.44
C SER A 307 -17.86 -8.01 -12.79
N VAL A 308 -19.01 -8.53 -13.25
CA VAL A 308 -19.67 -8.10 -14.50
C VAL A 308 -19.92 -6.59 -14.49
N THR A 309 -20.38 -6.05 -13.35
CA THR A 309 -20.66 -4.62 -13.18
C THR A 309 -19.41 -3.76 -13.33
N GLU A 310 -18.26 -4.19 -12.77
CA GLU A 310 -17.01 -3.44 -12.93
C GLU A 310 -16.48 -3.53 -14.36
N ILE A 311 -16.58 -4.68 -15.03
CA ILE A 311 -16.19 -4.81 -16.45
C ILE A 311 -17.03 -3.87 -17.31
N GLN A 312 -18.35 -3.89 -17.16
CA GLN A 312 -19.25 -3.03 -17.94
C GLN A 312 -18.97 -1.54 -17.67
N LYS A 313 -18.70 -1.18 -16.42
CA LYS A 313 -18.30 0.17 -16.05
C LYS A 313 -16.99 0.58 -16.74
N TYR A 314 -15.96 -0.27 -16.71
CA TYR A 314 -14.69 0.02 -17.38
C TYR A 314 -14.82 0.11 -18.91
N LEU A 315 -15.67 -0.72 -19.53
CA LEU A 315 -15.94 -0.65 -20.96
C LEU A 315 -16.69 0.63 -21.37
N ALA A 316 -17.52 1.18 -20.48
CA ALA A 316 -18.28 2.41 -20.72
C ALA A 316 -17.51 3.70 -20.37
N ASP A 317 -16.40 3.58 -19.64
CA ASP A 317 -15.59 4.71 -19.19
C ASP A 317 -14.52 5.07 -20.24
N GLU A 318 -14.44 6.33 -20.64
CA GLU A 318 -13.53 6.80 -21.69
C GLU A 318 -12.05 6.56 -21.37
N ASP A 319 -11.65 6.63 -20.09
CA ASP A 319 -10.26 6.46 -19.67
C ASP A 319 -9.89 4.98 -19.45
N TYR A 320 -10.87 4.12 -19.19
CA TYR A 320 -10.66 2.70 -18.93
C TYR A 320 -10.96 1.78 -20.10
N SER A 321 -11.81 2.20 -21.04
CA SER A 321 -12.30 1.37 -22.14
C SER A 321 -11.19 0.77 -23.00
N GLY A 322 -10.14 1.54 -23.30
CA GLY A 322 -8.97 1.05 -24.05
C GLY A 322 -8.20 -0.05 -23.30
N ALA A 323 -7.90 0.19 -22.02
CA ALA A 323 -7.22 -0.79 -21.17
C ALA A 323 -8.06 -2.06 -20.95
N MET A 324 -9.36 -1.89 -20.70
CA MET A 324 -10.30 -3.00 -20.55
C MET A 324 -10.45 -3.78 -21.86
N GLY A 325 -10.50 -3.09 -22.99
CA GLY A 325 -10.51 -3.70 -24.31
C GLY A 325 -9.26 -4.54 -24.58
N PHE A 326 -8.07 -4.02 -24.27
CA PHE A 326 -6.83 -4.81 -24.37
C PHE A 326 -6.80 -6.01 -23.43
N TYR A 327 -7.30 -5.88 -22.20
CA TYR A 327 -7.42 -7.02 -21.30
C TYR A 327 -8.30 -8.14 -21.92
N ILE A 328 -9.48 -7.79 -22.45
CA ILE A 328 -10.37 -8.76 -23.10
C ILE A 328 -9.71 -9.35 -24.35
N LEU A 329 -9.03 -8.53 -25.16
CA LEU A 329 -8.37 -8.98 -26.38
C LEU A 329 -7.17 -9.88 -26.11
N LEU A 330 -6.38 -9.62 -25.07
CA LEU A 330 -5.28 -10.51 -24.66
C LEU A 330 -5.80 -11.92 -24.32
N ARG A 331 -6.93 -12.00 -23.61
CA ARG A 331 -7.60 -13.27 -23.33
C ARG A 331 -8.20 -13.91 -24.58
N ALA A 332 -8.84 -13.11 -25.44
CA ALA A 332 -9.38 -13.58 -26.71
C ALA A 332 -8.28 -14.11 -27.64
N ALA A 333 -7.09 -13.49 -27.65
CA ALA A 333 -5.93 -13.93 -28.42
C ALA A 333 -5.38 -15.28 -27.93
N ASP A 334 -5.39 -15.54 -26.61
CA ASP A 334 -5.02 -16.85 -26.07
C ASP A 334 -6.04 -17.93 -26.45
N ARG A 335 -7.34 -17.63 -26.38
CA ARG A 335 -8.40 -18.53 -26.85
C ARG A 335 -8.31 -18.78 -28.36
N PHE A 336 -8.01 -17.74 -29.13
CA PHE A 336 -7.75 -17.85 -30.56
C PHE A 336 -6.55 -18.79 -30.83
N ALA A 337 -5.44 -18.61 -30.11
CA ALA A 337 -4.27 -19.46 -30.27
C ALA A 337 -4.53 -20.93 -29.93
N ALA A 338 -5.34 -21.20 -28.89
CA ALA A 338 -5.77 -22.55 -28.56
C ALA A 338 -6.62 -23.20 -29.67
N ASN A 339 -7.47 -22.43 -30.35
CA ASN A 339 -8.37 -22.93 -31.39
C ASN A 339 -7.69 -23.07 -32.76
N TYR A 340 -6.77 -22.17 -33.10
CA TYR A 340 -6.20 -22.07 -34.45
C TYR A 340 -4.70 -22.41 -34.52
N ASN A 341 -4.07 -22.76 -33.39
CA ASN A 341 -2.64 -23.07 -33.27
C ASN A 341 -1.68 -21.95 -33.77
N LYS A 342 -2.17 -20.71 -33.79
CA LYS A 342 -1.41 -19.49 -34.10
C LYS A 342 -2.03 -18.30 -33.39
N PHE A 343 -1.26 -17.25 -33.11
CA PHE A 343 -1.83 -15.99 -32.64
C PHE A 343 -2.45 -15.18 -33.79
N PRO A 344 -3.43 -14.29 -33.51
CA PRO A 344 -4.04 -13.47 -34.54
C PRO A 344 -3.00 -12.54 -35.19
N GLY A 345 -2.91 -12.58 -36.53
CA GLY A 345 -1.99 -11.79 -37.34
C GLY A 345 -0.52 -12.18 -37.21
N GLN A 346 -0.20 -13.35 -36.65
CA GLN A 346 1.19 -13.81 -36.47
C GLN A 346 1.91 -14.13 -37.80
N PHE A 347 1.18 -14.60 -38.81
CA PHE A 347 1.73 -15.01 -40.09
C PHE A 347 1.20 -14.13 -41.21
N ASP A 348 2.01 -13.96 -42.26
CA ASP A 348 1.64 -13.20 -43.45
C ASP A 348 0.48 -13.90 -44.21
N GLY A 349 -0.52 -13.12 -44.59
CA GLY A 349 -1.73 -13.59 -45.30
C GLY A 349 -2.87 -14.00 -44.38
N GLY A 350 -4.11 -13.66 -44.75
CA GLY A 350 -5.31 -14.00 -43.98
C GLY A 350 -5.65 -13.03 -42.84
N MET A 351 -5.14 -11.80 -42.89
CA MET A 351 -5.40 -10.76 -41.88
C MET A 351 -6.91 -10.51 -41.67
N ASP A 352 -7.68 -10.36 -42.76
CA ASP A 352 -9.14 -10.15 -42.67
C ASP A 352 -9.86 -11.34 -42.03
N GLU A 353 -9.39 -12.55 -42.28
CA GLU A 353 -9.93 -13.76 -41.66
C GLU A 353 -9.60 -13.80 -40.16
N ASP A 354 -8.36 -13.49 -39.78
CA ASP A 354 -7.92 -13.42 -38.38
C ASP A 354 -8.68 -12.33 -37.62
N ILE A 355 -8.91 -11.16 -38.21
CA ILE A 355 -9.74 -10.08 -37.64
C ILE A 355 -11.16 -10.59 -37.37
N SER A 356 -11.80 -11.22 -38.36
CA SER A 356 -13.17 -11.72 -38.22
C SER A 356 -13.27 -12.79 -37.12
N ARG A 357 -12.32 -13.73 -37.10
CA ARG A 357 -12.23 -14.79 -36.09
C ARG A 357 -11.92 -14.25 -34.69
N LEU A 358 -11.04 -13.25 -34.56
CA LEU A 358 -10.73 -12.61 -33.28
C LEU A 358 -11.95 -11.85 -32.75
N LYS A 359 -12.68 -11.13 -33.61
CA LYS A 359 -13.94 -10.47 -33.26
C LYS A 359 -14.96 -11.46 -32.71
N THR A 360 -15.18 -12.58 -33.41
CA THR A 360 -16.07 -13.65 -32.91
C THR A 360 -15.59 -14.22 -31.57
N THR A 361 -14.29 -14.42 -31.41
CA THR A 361 -13.70 -14.97 -30.18
C THR A 361 -13.86 -14.01 -28.99
N ALA A 362 -13.64 -12.71 -29.20
CA ALA A 362 -13.82 -11.68 -28.19
C ALA A 362 -15.29 -11.52 -27.78
N LEU A 363 -16.23 -11.56 -28.73
CA LEU A 363 -17.67 -11.54 -28.44
C LEU A 363 -18.12 -12.78 -27.65
N SER A 364 -17.63 -13.97 -28.03
CA SER A 364 -17.87 -15.19 -27.26
C SER A 364 -17.32 -15.06 -25.83
N LEU A 365 -16.12 -14.52 -25.64
CA LEU A 365 -15.56 -14.30 -24.32
C LEU A 365 -16.41 -13.32 -23.49
N LEU A 366 -16.84 -12.19 -24.06
CA LEU A 366 -17.71 -11.23 -23.36
C LEU A 366 -19.05 -11.86 -22.95
N THR A 367 -19.61 -12.73 -23.80
CA THR A 367 -20.83 -13.50 -23.49
C THR A 367 -20.58 -14.46 -22.32
N ASP A 368 -19.48 -15.21 -22.32
CA ASP A 368 -19.11 -16.12 -21.23
C ASP A 368 -18.91 -15.36 -19.90
N LEU A 369 -18.41 -14.13 -19.97
CA LEU A 369 -18.24 -13.24 -18.82
C LEU A 369 -19.54 -12.55 -18.38
N GLY A 370 -20.68 -12.82 -19.02
CA GLY A 370 -21.97 -12.21 -18.69
C GLY A 370 -22.14 -10.77 -19.16
N CYS A 371 -21.21 -10.24 -19.96
CA CYS A 371 -21.25 -8.88 -20.53
C CYS A 371 -21.98 -8.87 -21.88
N ASN A 372 -23.19 -9.45 -21.90
CA ASN A 372 -24.00 -9.57 -23.12
C ASN A 372 -24.33 -8.18 -23.69
N GLY A 373 -24.10 -7.98 -24.98
CA GLY A 373 -24.35 -6.70 -25.67
C GLY A 373 -23.20 -5.70 -25.60
N SER A 374 -22.15 -5.96 -24.82
CA SER A 374 -20.90 -5.20 -24.91
C SER A 374 -20.15 -5.57 -26.19
N VAL A 375 -19.61 -4.56 -26.88
CA VAL A 375 -18.82 -4.73 -28.11
C VAL A 375 -17.54 -3.93 -27.97
N LEU A 376 -16.43 -4.51 -28.39
CA LEU A 376 -15.15 -3.80 -28.43
C LEU A 376 -15.05 -2.97 -29.72
N PRO A 377 -14.37 -1.81 -29.70
CA PRO A 377 -14.13 -1.03 -30.92
C PRO A 377 -13.42 -1.87 -31.99
N ASP A 378 -13.92 -1.80 -33.23
CA ASP A 378 -13.36 -2.58 -34.34
C ASP A 378 -11.88 -2.22 -34.56
N ASP A 379 -11.53 -0.93 -34.49
CA ASP A 379 -10.14 -0.47 -34.60
C ASP A 379 -9.19 -1.17 -33.62
N LEU A 380 -9.66 -1.46 -32.40
CA LEU A 380 -8.86 -2.15 -31.38
C LEU A 380 -8.61 -3.62 -31.76
N ILE A 381 -9.61 -4.28 -32.36
CA ILE A 381 -9.50 -5.66 -32.86
C ILE A 381 -8.53 -5.70 -34.05
N HIS A 382 -8.67 -4.76 -34.99
CA HIS A 382 -7.75 -4.61 -36.12
C HIS A 382 -6.31 -4.44 -35.64
N GLU A 383 -6.09 -3.56 -34.66
CA GLU A 383 -4.76 -3.28 -34.12
C GLU A 383 -4.18 -4.48 -33.35
N MET A 384 -5.01 -5.25 -32.64
CA MET A 384 -4.57 -6.49 -31.97
C MET A 384 -4.08 -7.55 -32.96
N CYS A 385 -4.74 -7.70 -34.11
CA CYS A 385 -4.22 -8.54 -35.19
C CYS A 385 -2.93 -7.94 -35.78
N ARG A 386 -2.86 -6.61 -35.94
CA ARG A 386 -1.70 -5.94 -36.54
C ARG A 386 -0.45 -6.10 -35.66
N PHE A 387 -0.63 -6.18 -34.34
CA PHE A 387 0.46 -6.50 -33.42
C PHE A 387 1.08 -7.87 -33.68
N GLY A 388 0.34 -8.83 -34.23
CA GLY A 388 0.88 -10.12 -34.68
C GLY A 388 1.62 -10.92 -33.60
N ALA A 389 1.21 -10.77 -32.34
CA ALA A 389 1.91 -11.31 -31.16
C ALA A 389 3.39 -10.92 -31.04
N SER A 390 3.77 -9.76 -31.59
CA SER A 390 5.12 -9.22 -31.45
C SER A 390 5.43 -8.83 -30.00
N GLU A 391 6.69 -8.98 -29.60
CA GLU A 391 7.22 -8.48 -28.34
C GLU A 391 8.10 -7.27 -28.64
N ILE A 392 7.51 -6.07 -28.57
CA ILE A 392 8.22 -4.84 -28.92
C ILE A 392 9.14 -4.45 -27.77
N HIS A 393 10.43 -4.23 -28.07
CA HIS A 393 11.45 -3.95 -27.06
C HIS A 393 11.10 -2.78 -26.13
N VAL A 394 10.62 -1.65 -26.68
CA VAL A 394 10.29 -0.46 -25.87
C VAL A 394 9.13 -0.70 -24.91
N VAL A 395 8.13 -1.47 -25.33
CA VAL A 395 6.98 -1.85 -24.49
C VAL A 395 7.44 -2.82 -23.41
N SER A 396 8.26 -3.81 -23.79
CA SER A 396 8.83 -4.79 -22.86
C SER A 396 9.72 -4.12 -21.80
N ALA A 397 10.53 -3.14 -22.19
CA ALA A 397 11.35 -2.35 -21.27
C ALA A 397 10.49 -1.55 -20.29
N PHE A 398 9.45 -0.87 -20.78
CA PHE A 398 8.51 -0.12 -19.95
C PHE A 398 7.81 -1.02 -18.92
N VAL A 399 7.19 -2.11 -19.40
CA VAL A 399 6.49 -3.09 -18.56
C VAL A 399 7.45 -3.76 -17.57
N GLY A 400 8.67 -4.06 -18.00
CA GLY A 400 9.74 -4.58 -17.13
C GLY A 400 10.09 -3.63 -15.99
N GLY A 401 10.15 -2.32 -16.25
CA GLY A 401 10.32 -1.30 -15.22
C GLY A 401 9.21 -1.34 -14.18
N ILE A 402 7.95 -1.34 -14.62
CA ILE A 402 6.78 -1.43 -13.72
C ILE A 402 6.84 -2.72 -12.89
N ALA A 403 6.99 -3.87 -13.54
CA ALA A 403 7.03 -5.17 -12.85
C ALA A 403 8.19 -5.26 -11.85
N SER A 404 9.37 -4.74 -12.19
CA SER A 404 10.53 -4.74 -11.29
C SER A 404 10.28 -3.95 -10.01
N GLN A 405 9.62 -2.79 -10.11
CA GLN A 405 9.29 -1.98 -8.95
C GLN A 405 8.28 -2.70 -8.05
N GLU A 406 7.26 -3.34 -8.63
CA GLU A 406 6.30 -4.15 -7.86
C GLU A 406 6.96 -5.34 -7.16
N VAL A 407 7.93 -5.99 -7.81
CA VAL A 407 8.73 -7.05 -7.20
C VAL A 407 9.53 -6.53 -6.02
N ILE A 408 10.14 -5.34 -6.12
CA ILE A 408 10.87 -4.71 -5.00
C ILE A 408 9.92 -4.47 -3.83
N LYS A 409 8.72 -3.94 -4.05
CA LYS A 409 7.71 -3.73 -3.00
C LYS A 409 7.35 -5.05 -2.31
N LEU A 410 7.08 -6.10 -3.09
CA LEU A 410 6.71 -7.43 -2.58
C LEU A 410 7.81 -8.12 -1.77
N VAL A 411 9.09 -7.91 -2.14
CA VAL A 411 10.23 -8.49 -1.43
C VAL A 411 10.55 -7.71 -0.17
N THR A 412 10.58 -6.38 -0.25
CA THR A 412 10.92 -5.49 0.87
C THR A 412 9.79 -5.35 1.89
N LYS A 413 8.54 -5.63 1.48
CA LYS A 413 7.32 -5.31 2.25
C LYS A 413 7.23 -3.83 2.60
N GLN A 414 7.79 -2.99 1.72
CA GLN A 414 7.71 -1.54 1.78
C GLN A 414 6.91 -1.02 0.59
N PHE A 415 6.21 0.09 0.81
CA PHE A 415 5.23 0.64 -0.13
C PHE A 415 4.06 -0.32 -0.39
N VAL A 416 3.02 0.18 -1.05
CA VAL A 416 1.84 -0.62 -1.42
C VAL A 416 1.99 -1.13 -2.85
N PRO A 417 2.06 -2.46 -3.09
CA PRO A 417 2.03 -3.00 -4.43
C PRO A 417 0.63 -2.83 -5.06
N MET A 418 0.57 -2.74 -6.39
CA MET A 418 -0.66 -2.53 -7.14
C MET A 418 -1.69 -3.63 -6.83
N LEU A 419 -2.93 -3.25 -6.55
CA LEU A 419 -4.05 -4.17 -6.34
C LEU A 419 -4.89 -4.28 -7.61
N GLY A 420 -4.63 -5.30 -8.43
CA GLY A 420 -5.37 -5.58 -9.66
C GLY A 420 -4.47 -5.98 -10.84
N THR A 421 -4.99 -5.77 -12.04
CA THR A 421 -4.35 -6.05 -13.32
C THR A 421 -3.98 -4.73 -13.99
N TYR A 422 -2.68 -4.47 -14.10
CA TYR A 422 -2.16 -3.28 -14.76
C TYR A 422 -2.10 -3.52 -16.27
N ILE A 423 -2.73 -2.62 -17.03
CA ILE A 423 -2.70 -2.63 -18.49
C ILE A 423 -2.08 -1.32 -18.96
N PHE A 424 -1.09 -1.44 -19.85
CA PHE A 424 -0.49 -0.32 -20.57
C PHE A 424 -0.95 -0.33 -22.03
N ASN A 425 -1.41 0.82 -22.51
CA ASN A 425 -1.72 1.09 -23.90
C ASN A 425 -0.63 1.98 -24.50
N GLY A 426 0.23 1.39 -25.34
CA GLY A 426 1.30 2.10 -26.02
C GLY A 426 0.84 2.93 -27.22
N ILE A 427 -0.44 2.86 -27.63
CA ILE A 427 -0.98 3.67 -28.74
C ILE A 427 -1.23 5.11 -28.29
N ASP A 428 -1.80 5.30 -27.10
CA ASP A 428 -2.16 6.60 -26.53
C ASP A 428 -1.31 6.97 -25.29
N HIS A 429 -0.35 6.11 -24.93
CA HIS A 429 0.51 6.25 -23.75
C HIS A 429 -0.24 6.30 -22.41
N LYS A 430 -1.42 5.69 -22.33
CA LYS A 430 -2.20 5.56 -21.08
C LYS A 430 -1.95 4.21 -20.41
N SER A 431 -2.23 4.16 -19.10
CA SER A 431 -2.25 2.90 -18.36
C SER A 431 -3.32 2.93 -17.29
N GLN A 432 -3.91 1.77 -17.02
CA GLN A 432 -4.97 1.62 -16.01
C GLN A 432 -4.72 0.40 -15.13
N LEU A 433 -5.18 0.49 -13.88
CA LEU A 433 -5.21 -0.63 -12.94
C LEU A 433 -6.65 -1.14 -12.82
N LEU A 434 -6.92 -2.30 -13.40
CA LEU A 434 -8.24 -2.93 -13.41
C LEU A 434 -8.44 -3.79 -12.17
N LYS A 435 -9.53 -3.58 -11.43
CA LYS A 435 -9.90 -4.39 -10.25
C LYS A 435 -11.02 -5.35 -10.63
N LEU A 436 -10.63 -6.50 -11.19
CA LEU A 436 -11.52 -7.46 -11.87
C LEU A 436 -12.05 -8.57 -10.96
#